data_AF-A0A317SS54-F1
#
_entry.id   AF-A0A317SS54-F1
#
_cell.length_a   1.000
_cell.length_b   1.000
_cell.length_c   1.000
_cell.angle_alpha   90.00
_cell.angle_beta   90.00
_cell.angle_gamma   90.00
#
_symmetry.space_group_name_H-M   'P 1'
#
loop_
_entity.id
_entity.type
_entity.pdbx_description
1 polymer ?
#
loop_
_entity_poly.entity_id
_entity_poly.type
_entity_poly.pdbx_seq_one_letter_code
_entity_poly.pdbx_strand_id
1 'polypeptide(L)'
;MSINWVMLSPTPPHTFIALPNEQSLYQSPARTGLSLTTTSSHRGTHPLSISSSTGTAYITNQRIVYIPTAKTSDFESFACPIANLHDTHVAQPFFGPNVWRAVVQPVANGGLGGGGELKLVFKDGGAFDFSTVFERLKERVLNARETGVGAEAVHLDELPTYEDARSGQPSSSATAAAGAPPPFTGVTPAMASELPEITIAQTDANPSTPSGPPPGYEEAQRESVAEELERQIGQIAGTRIE
;
A
#
# COMPACT_ATOMS: atom_id res chain seq x y z
N MET A 1 15.66 6.85 -24.01
CA MET A 1 16.27 5.73 -23.25
C MET A 1 15.18 5.12 -22.38
N SER A 2 15.36 3.87 -21.98
CA SER A 2 14.49 3.22 -21.00
C SER A 2 15.28 2.66 -19.83
N ILE A 3 14.72 2.76 -18.63
CA ILE A 3 15.28 2.19 -17.40
C ILE A 3 14.46 0.94 -17.05
N ASN A 4 15.11 -0.22 -17.02
CA ASN A 4 14.48 -1.54 -17.10
C ASN A 4 13.41 -1.56 -18.21
N TRP A 5 13.85 -1.60 -19.47
CA TRP A 5 12.99 -1.43 -20.65
C TRP A 5 11.73 -2.31 -20.63
N VAL A 6 10.63 -1.75 -21.15
CA VAL A 6 9.37 -2.47 -21.30
C VAL A 6 8.96 -2.40 -22.76
N MET A 7 8.61 -3.54 -23.34
CA MET A 7 8.07 -3.58 -24.70
C MET A 7 6.70 -2.89 -24.71
N LEU A 8 6.47 -2.00 -25.67
CA LEU A 8 5.24 -1.23 -25.79
C LEU A 8 4.39 -1.76 -26.94
N SER A 9 3.06 -1.62 -26.82
CA SER A 9 2.13 -1.89 -27.91
C SER A 9 2.54 -1.10 -29.16
N PRO A 10 2.60 -1.73 -30.35
CA PRO A 10 2.83 -1.02 -31.61
C PRO A 10 1.61 -0.17 -32.01
N THR A 11 0.42 -0.49 -31.48
CA THR A 11 -0.84 0.20 -31.77
C THR A 11 -1.12 1.24 -30.67
N PRO A 12 -1.43 2.50 -31.01
CA PRO A 12 -1.92 3.48 -30.04
C PRO A 12 -3.29 3.07 -29.43
N PRO A 13 -3.56 3.37 -28.14
CA PRO A 13 -2.67 4.03 -27.18
C PRO A 13 -1.49 3.13 -26.78
N HIS A 14 -0.31 3.73 -26.62
CA HIS A 14 0.91 3.02 -26.25
C HIS A 14 0.85 2.47 -24.81
N THR A 15 0.23 1.33 -24.61
CA THR A 15 0.32 0.56 -23.36
C THR A 15 1.60 -0.29 -23.32
N PHE A 16 1.92 -0.86 -22.17
CA PHE A 16 2.97 -1.86 -22.03
C PHE A 16 2.48 -3.26 -22.43
N ILE A 17 3.40 -4.12 -22.86
CA ILE A 17 3.15 -5.55 -23.07
C ILE A 17 3.47 -6.28 -21.77
N ALA A 18 2.49 -7.01 -21.26
CA ALA A 18 2.59 -7.84 -20.07
C ALA A 18 3.55 -9.02 -20.29
N LEU A 19 4.34 -9.35 -19.27
CA LEU A 19 5.12 -10.59 -19.20
C LEU A 19 4.18 -11.80 -19.02
N PRO A 20 4.66 -13.04 -19.23
CA PRO A 20 3.95 -14.24 -18.80
C PRO A 20 3.54 -14.11 -17.32
N ASN A 21 2.27 -14.42 -17.05
CA ASN A 21 1.64 -14.37 -15.73
C ASN A 21 1.70 -12.98 -15.06
N GLU A 22 1.84 -11.90 -15.85
CA GLU A 22 1.76 -10.52 -15.35
C GLU A 22 0.32 -9.98 -15.44
N GLN A 23 -0.24 -9.60 -14.29
CA GLN A 23 -1.57 -9.01 -14.15
C GLN A 23 -1.47 -7.57 -13.65
N SER A 24 -2.23 -6.65 -14.26
CA SER A 24 -2.32 -5.26 -13.81
C SER A 24 -3.29 -5.13 -12.62
N LEU A 25 -2.79 -4.64 -11.48
CA LEU A 25 -3.52 -4.51 -10.22
C LEU A 25 -3.98 -3.07 -9.94
N TYR A 26 -3.26 -2.07 -10.48
CA TYR A 26 -3.65 -0.66 -10.39
C TYR A 26 -3.15 0.14 -11.60
N GLN A 27 -3.91 1.16 -11.99
CA GLN A 27 -3.54 2.15 -13.00
C GLN A 27 -3.80 3.56 -12.43
N SER A 28 -2.80 4.45 -12.49
CA SER A 28 -2.94 5.84 -12.06
C SER A 28 -3.74 6.70 -13.06
N PRO A 29 -4.17 7.90 -12.66
CA PRO A 29 -4.55 8.94 -13.62
C PRO A 29 -3.42 9.26 -14.60
N ALA A 30 -3.78 9.79 -15.79
CA ALA A 30 -2.85 10.02 -16.89
C ALA A 30 -1.97 11.28 -16.74
N ARG A 31 -2.20 12.12 -15.72
CA ARG A 31 -1.34 13.27 -15.39
C ARG A 31 -0.32 12.96 -14.29
N THR A 32 -0.02 11.68 -14.03
CA THR A 32 1.03 11.29 -13.09
C THR A 32 2.41 11.63 -13.65
N GLY A 33 3.15 12.49 -12.96
CA GLY A 33 4.55 12.75 -13.28
C GLY A 33 5.48 11.68 -12.69
N LEU A 34 6.64 11.49 -13.29
CA LEU A 34 7.73 10.66 -12.75
C LEU A 34 9.01 11.52 -12.67
N SER A 35 9.78 11.34 -11.60
CA SER A 35 11.18 11.76 -11.53
C SER A 35 12.01 10.61 -10.97
N LEU A 36 13.20 10.39 -11.54
CA LEU A 36 14.13 9.36 -11.12
C LEU A 36 15.55 9.94 -11.09
N THR A 37 16.16 9.98 -9.91
CA THR A 37 17.51 10.52 -9.69
C THR A 37 18.41 9.45 -9.06
N THR A 38 19.68 9.36 -9.46
CA THR A 38 20.66 8.48 -8.79
C THR A 38 21.76 9.28 -8.12
N THR A 39 22.13 8.89 -6.90
CA THR A 39 23.34 9.43 -6.25
C THR A 39 24.57 8.73 -6.83
N SER A 40 25.59 9.51 -7.17
CA SER A 40 26.85 8.98 -7.72
C SER A 40 27.72 8.42 -6.59
N SER A 41 27.59 7.12 -6.34
CA SER A 41 28.24 6.42 -5.22
C SER A 41 29.55 5.72 -5.59
N HIS A 42 29.96 5.70 -6.86
CA HIS A 42 31.18 5.02 -7.32
C HIS A 42 31.97 5.84 -8.33
N ARG A 43 33.30 5.67 -8.37
CA ARG A 43 34.15 6.28 -9.40
C ARG A 43 33.69 5.80 -10.79
N GLY A 44 33.37 6.74 -11.68
CA GLY A 44 32.99 6.48 -13.07
C GLY A 44 31.47 6.41 -13.35
N THR A 45 30.60 6.33 -12.33
CA THR A 45 29.14 6.35 -12.55
C THR A 45 28.62 7.78 -12.55
N HIS A 46 28.14 8.25 -13.70
CA HIS A 46 27.52 9.58 -13.81
C HIS A 46 26.17 9.62 -13.07
N PRO A 47 25.83 10.73 -12.39
CA PRO A 47 24.52 10.88 -11.75
C PRO A 47 23.44 11.00 -12.83
N LEU A 48 22.44 10.10 -12.76
CA LEU A 48 21.30 10.13 -13.66
C LEU A 48 20.22 11.06 -13.06
N SER A 49 19.58 11.84 -13.92
CA SER A 49 18.37 12.59 -13.58
C SER A 49 17.42 12.53 -14.78
N ILE A 50 16.31 11.81 -14.61
CA ILE A 50 15.24 11.66 -15.60
C ILE A 50 13.95 12.22 -15.00
N SER A 51 13.15 12.92 -15.82
CA SER A 51 11.78 13.26 -15.43
C SER A 51 10.80 13.23 -16.59
N SER A 52 9.54 12.93 -16.27
CA SER A 52 8.38 13.03 -17.14
C SER A 52 7.30 13.85 -16.43
N SER A 53 6.73 14.84 -17.11
CA SER A 53 5.72 15.71 -16.52
C SER A 53 4.33 15.08 -16.47
N THR A 54 4.00 14.16 -17.37
CA THR A 54 2.70 13.45 -17.44
C THR A 54 2.87 12.05 -18.03
N GLY A 55 2.01 11.12 -17.60
CA GLY A 55 2.05 9.73 -17.97
C GLY A 55 1.22 8.89 -17.00
N THR A 56 1.27 7.59 -17.19
CA THR A 56 0.51 6.62 -16.40
C THR A 56 1.46 5.67 -15.68
N ALA A 57 1.31 5.58 -14.36
CA ALA A 57 1.94 4.55 -13.55
C ALA A 57 0.99 3.36 -13.41
N TYR A 58 1.53 2.16 -13.52
CA TYR A 58 0.85 0.89 -13.35
C TYR A 58 1.53 0.10 -12.25
N ILE A 59 0.75 -0.60 -11.42
CA ILE A 59 1.25 -1.65 -10.54
C ILE A 59 0.77 -2.97 -11.13
N THR A 60 1.71 -3.85 -11.46
CA THR A 60 1.42 -5.25 -11.80
C THR A 60 1.84 -6.15 -10.65
N ASN A 61 1.39 -7.40 -10.62
CA ASN A 61 1.83 -8.41 -9.65
C ASN A 61 3.34 -8.69 -9.65
N GLN A 62 4.11 -8.17 -10.62
CA GLN A 62 5.56 -8.37 -10.73
C GLN A 62 6.38 -7.07 -10.56
N ARG A 63 5.85 -5.91 -10.98
CA ARG A 63 6.62 -4.64 -11.09
C ARG A 63 5.74 -3.39 -11.10
N ILE A 64 6.34 -2.25 -10.78
CA ILE A 64 5.83 -0.95 -11.25
C ILE A 64 6.26 -0.78 -12.71
N VAL A 65 5.35 -0.26 -13.55
CA VAL A 65 5.65 0.24 -14.90
C VAL A 65 5.19 1.69 -15.00
N TYR A 66 5.96 2.56 -15.65
CA TYR A 66 5.54 3.92 -15.97
C TYR A 66 5.74 4.22 -17.45
N ILE A 67 4.66 4.68 -18.09
CA ILE A 67 4.64 5.09 -19.49
C ILE A 67 4.38 6.60 -19.58
N PRO A 68 5.30 7.42 -20.13
CA PRO A 68 5.09 8.85 -20.33
C PRO A 68 4.05 9.11 -21.43
N THR A 69 3.23 10.17 -21.29
CA THR A 69 2.23 10.54 -22.31
C THR A 69 2.88 10.90 -23.65
N ALA A 70 4.05 11.53 -23.59
CA ALA A 70 4.90 11.84 -24.74
C ALA A 70 6.29 11.21 -24.49
N LYS A 71 6.70 10.32 -25.39
CA LYS A 71 8.06 9.73 -25.38
C LYS A 71 9.07 10.80 -25.78
N THR A 72 10.24 10.83 -25.12
CA THR A 72 11.39 11.65 -25.54
C THR A 72 12.56 10.75 -25.93
N SER A 73 13.57 11.31 -26.62
CA SER A 73 14.87 10.64 -26.86
C SER A 73 15.49 10.11 -25.57
N ASP A 74 15.25 10.81 -24.48
CA ASP A 74 15.92 10.62 -23.21
C ASP A 74 15.12 9.64 -22.33
N PHE A 75 13.79 9.66 -22.43
CA PHE A 75 12.89 8.80 -21.64
C PHE A 75 11.67 8.27 -22.41
N GLU A 76 11.58 6.94 -22.50
CA GLU A 76 10.52 6.22 -23.22
C GLU A 76 9.66 5.32 -22.32
N SER A 77 10.28 4.67 -21.33
CA SER A 77 9.61 3.83 -20.33
C SER A 77 10.46 3.64 -19.07
N PHE A 78 9.82 3.40 -17.94
CA PHE A 78 10.46 2.90 -16.71
C PHE A 78 9.75 1.63 -16.23
N ALA A 79 10.51 0.69 -15.66
CA ALA A 79 9.97 -0.31 -14.76
C ALA A 79 10.88 -0.54 -13.54
N CYS A 80 10.32 -1.14 -12.49
CA CYS A 80 11.10 -1.69 -11.38
C CYS A 80 10.34 -2.86 -10.74
N PRO A 81 10.99 -4.03 -10.51
CA PRO A 81 10.40 -5.12 -9.73
C PRO A 81 9.96 -4.64 -8.34
N ILE A 82 8.84 -5.16 -7.82
CA ILE A 82 8.29 -4.71 -6.53
C ILE A 82 9.32 -4.83 -5.39
N ALA A 83 10.08 -5.93 -5.36
CA ALA A 83 11.10 -6.19 -4.35
C ALA A 83 12.42 -5.38 -4.52
N ASN A 84 12.50 -4.49 -5.50
CA ASN A 84 13.59 -3.55 -5.71
C ASN A 84 13.22 -2.12 -5.26
N LEU A 85 12.11 -1.95 -4.53
CA LEU A 85 11.55 -0.66 -4.12
C LEU A 85 11.42 -0.57 -2.59
N HIS A 86 12.30 0.22 -1.98
CA HIS A 86 12.45 0.38 -0.54
C HIS A 86 11.97 1.75 -0.06
N ASP A 87 11.84 1.94 1.26
CA ASP A 87 11.50 3.21 1.91
C ASP A 87 10.27 3.92 1.33
N THR A 88 9.25 3.12 0.99
CA THR A 88 8.09 3.53 0.21
C THR A 88 7.06 4.29 1.04
N HIS A 89 6.67 5.50 0.59
CA HIS A 89 5.78 6.38 1.35
C HIS A 89 5.07 7.43 0.49
N VAL A 90 3.92 7.92 0.98
CA VAL A 90 3.25 9.11 0.45
C VAL A 90 3.67 10.35 1.23
N ALA A 91 4.14 11.38 0.52
CA ALA A 91 4.36 12.72 1.03
C ALA A 91 3.24 13.66 0.56
N GLN A 92 2.57 14.30 1.52
CA GLN A 92 1.58 15.35 1.28
C GLN A 92 2.24 16.73 1.45
N PRO A 93 2.55 17.48 0.39
CA PRO A 93 3.03 18.84 0.53
C PRO A 93 1.88 19.77 0.95
N PHE A 94 2.17 20.80 1.74
CA PHE A 94 1.19 21.84 2.11
C PHE A 94 0.55 22.55 0.89
N PHE A 95 1.24 22.54 -0.25
CA PHE A 95 0.72 23.04 -1.52
C PHE A 95 1.18 22.15 -2.68
N GLY A 96 0.26 21.84 -3.59
CA GLY A 96 0.51 21.01 -4.76
C GLY A 96 0.03 19.56 -4.63
N PRO A 97 0.30 18.72 -5.63
CA PRO A 97 -0.18 17.33 -5.68
C PRO A 97 0.56 16.41 -4.71
N ASN A 98 -0.14 15.38 -4.23
CA ASN A 98 0.45 14.30 -3.45
C ASN A 98 1.55 13.58 -4.24
N VAL A 99 2.57 13.12 -3.53
CA VAL A 99 3.75 12.48 -4.08
C VAL A 99 3.92 11.12 -3.43
N TRP A 100 4.13 10.05 -4.21
CA TRP A 100 4.66 8.78 -3.70
C TRP A 100 6.16 8.71 -4.00
N ARG A 101 6.95 8.22 -3.04
CA ARG A 101 8.41 8.11 -3.13
C ARG A 101 8.87 6.69 -2.83
N ALA A 102 9.99 6.31 -3.42
CA ALA A 102 10.67 5.03 -3.19
C ALA A 102 12.18 5.15 -3.41
N VAL A 103 12.97 4.38 -2.68
CA VAL A 103 14.37 4.11 -3.01
C VAL A 103 14.42 2.92 -3.98
N VAL A 104 14.96 3.16 -5.17
CA VAL A 104 15.16 2.15 -6.21
C VAL A 104 16.51 1.46 -6.01
N GLN A 105 16.47 0.15 -5.78
CA GLN A 105 17.64 -0.72 -5.87
C GLN A 105 17.89 -1.07 -7.35
N PRO A 106 19.11 -0.82 -7.89
CA PRO A 106 19.40 -1.10 -9.30
C PRO A 106 19.32 -2.60 -9.62
N VAL A 107 18.86 -2.92 -10.83
CA VAL A 107 18.90 -4.26 -11.42
C VAL A 107 20.14 -4.37 -12.31
N ALA A 108 20.78 -5.54 -12.36
CA ALA A 108 21.89 -5.78 -13.28
C ALA A 108 21.47 -5.49 -14.73
N ASN A 109 22.27 -4.69 -15.45
CA ASN A 109 21.98 -4.18 -16.81
C ASN A 109 20.71 -3.31 -16.93
N GLY A 110 20.12 -2.86 -15.82
CA GLY A 110 18.86 -2.09 -15.80
C GLY A 110 18.95 -0.61 -16.22
N GLY A 111 20.16 -0.10 -16.50
CA GLY A 111 20.41 1.30 -16.85
C GLY A 111 20.66 2.26 -15.67
N LEU A 112 20.59 1.76 -14.42
CA LEU A 112 20.92 2.53 -13.22
C LEU A 112 22.31 2.15 -12.70
N GLY A 113 23.19 3.15 -12.57
CA GLY A 113 24.57 2.96 -12.07
C GLY A 113 24.69 2.85 -10.54
N GLY A 114 23.59 2.88 -9.81
CA GLY A 114 23.56 2.89 -8.35
C GLY A 114 22.13 2.99 -7.82
N GLY A 115 21.98 3.15 -6.51
CA GLY A 115 20.69 3.47 -5.88
C GLY A 115 20.15 4.83 -6.33
N GLY A 116 18.84 5.01 -6.25
CA GLY A 116 18.20 6.27 -6.64
C GLY A 116 16.86 6.52 -5.97
N GLU A 117 16.39 7.77 -6.02
CA GLU A 117 15.03 8.14 -5.61
C GLU A 117 14.10 8.09 -6.83
N LEU A 118 13.04 7.26 -6.75
CA LEU A 118 11.87 7.35 -7.60
C LEU A 118 10.81 8.21 -6.92
N LYS A 119 10.23 9.13 -7.69
CA LYS A 119 9.18 10.04 -7.25
C LYS A 119 8.03 10.05 -8.26
N LEU A 120 6.84 9.62 -7.85
CA LEU A 120 5.61 9.70 -8.63
C LEU A 120 4.74 10.86 -8.12
N VAL A 121 4.21 11.69 -9.03
CA VAL A 121 3.52 12.96 -8.69
C VAL A 121 2.11 12.96 -9.24
N PHE A 122 1.12 12.81 -8.35
CA PHE A 122 -0.26 12.47 -8.69
C PHE A 122 -1.13 13.72 -8.85
N LYS A 123 -1.14 14.31 -10.05
CA LYS A 123 -1.81 15.60 -10.33
C LYS A 123 -3.34 15.57 -10.32
N ASP A 124 -3.94 14.38 -10.35
CA ASP A 124 -5.39 14.15 -10.33
C ASP A 124 -5.84 13.30 -9.11
N GLY A 125 -4.98 13.14 -8.09
CA GLY A 125 -5.20 12.19 -7.00
C GLY A 125 -4.75 10.76 -7.32
N GLY A 126 -5.12 9.80 -6.47
CA GLY A 126 -4.73 8.38 -6.61
C GLY A 126 -3.46 7.96 -5.85
N ALA A 127 -2.74 8.88 -5.19
CA ALA A 127 -1.47 8.57 -4.51
C ALA A 127 -1.62 7.59 -3.33
N PHE A 128 -2.72 7.70 -2.58
CA PHE A 128 -2.99 6.82 -1.43
C PHE A 128 -3.45 5.43 -1.87
N ASP A 129 -4.28 5.37 -2.91
CA ASP A 129 -4.76 4.13 -3.52
C ASP A 129 -3.59 3.36 -4.13
N PHE A 130 -2.71 4.05 -4.87
CA PHE A 130 -1.45 3.52 -5.37
C PHE A 130 -0.59 2.95 -4.24
N SER A 131 -0.38 3.70 -3.15
CA SER A 131 0.42 3.23 -2.01
C SER A 131 -0.21 2.02 -1.31
N THR A 132 -1.55 2.01 -1.17
CA THR A 132 -2.30 0.92 -0.52
C THR A 132 -2.21 -0.38 -1.32
N VAL A 133 -2.35 -0.30 -2.65
CA VAL A 133 -2.16 -1.47 -3.53
C VAL A 133 -0.69 -1.89 -3.55
N PHE A 134 0.24 -0.94 -3.55
CA PHE A 134 1.68 -1.23 -3.59
C PHE A 134 2.16 -1.96 -2.33
N GLU A 135 1.87 -1.48 -1.11
CA GLU A 135 2.37 -2.14 0.11
C GLU A 135 1.75 -3.54 0.28
N ARG A 136 0.43 -3.69 0.06
CA ARG A 136 -0.25 -5.01 0.07
C ARG A 136 0.37 -6.00 -0.90
N LEU A 137 0.85 -5.52 -2.06
CA LEU A 137 1.56 -6.36 -3.03
C LEU A 137 2.99 -6.66 -2.59
N LYS A 138 3.71 -5.66 -2.04
CA LYS A 138 5.09 -5.80 -1.58
C LYS A 138 5.20 -6.82 -0.45
N GLU A 139 4.30 -6.80 0.52
CA GLU A 139 4.14 -7.84 1.54
C GLU A 139 4.00 -9.23 0.90
N ARG A 140 3.03 -9.40 -0.01
CA ARG A 140 2.80 -10.69 -0.71
C ARG A 140 4.05 -11.16 -1.49
N VAL A 141 4.75 -10.25 -2.18
CA VAL A 141 5.95 -10.56 -2.97
C VAL A 141 7.15 -10.92 -2.08
N LEU A 142 7.28 -10.34 -0.88
CA LEU A 142 8.33 -10.71 0.08
C LEU A 142 8.03 -12.06 0.72
N ASN A 143 6.82 -12.25 1.26
CA ASN A 143 6.38 -13.51 1.88
C ASN A 143 6.49 -14.71 0.91
N ALA A 144 6.17 -14.51 -0.38
CA ALA A 144 6.33 -15.52 -1.43
C ALA A 144 7.80 -15.93 -1.66
N ARG A 145 8.76 -14.99 -1.50
CA ARG A 145 10.19 -15.26 -1.65
C ARG A 145 10.78 -15.94 -0.42
N GLU A 146 10.27 -15.64 0.78
CA GLU A 146 10.69 -16.27 2.02
C GLU A 146 10.15 -17.70 2.17
N THR A 147 8.89 -17.93 1.78
CA THR A 147 8.27 -19.27 1.80
C THR A 147 8.68 -20.16 0.61
N GLY A 148 9.30 -19.59 -0.42
CA GLY A 148 9.64 -20.28 -1.68
C GLY A 148 8.42 -20.63 -2.55
N VAL A 149 7.21 -20.26 -2.12
CA VAL A 149 5.97 -20.48 -2.86
C VAL A 149 5.77 -19.33 -3.83
N GLY A 150 5.82 -19.61 -5.13
CA GLY A 150 5.69 -18.59 -6.18
C GLY A 150 4.44 -17.73 -6.02
N ALA A 151 4.56 -16.42 -6.29
CA ALA A 151 3.54 -15.40 -6.03
C ALA A 151 2.21 -15.59 -6.82
N GLU A 152 2.12 -16.59 -7.68
CA GLU A 152 0.89 -17.01 -8.38
C GLU A 152 -0.01 -17.91 -7.52
N ALA A 153 0.51 -18.57 -6.48
CA ALA A 153 -0.24 -19.54 -5.69
C ALA A 153 -1.13 -18.94 -4.59
N VAL A 154 -0.98 -17.63 -4.30
CA VAL A 154 -1.84 -16.91 -3.35
C VAL A 154 -3.05 -16.39 -4.11
N HIS A 155 -4.19 -17.04 -3.94
CA HIS A 155 -5.47 -16.62 -4.55
C HIS A 155 -5.73 -15.12 -4.33
N LEU A 156 -6.22 -14.45 -5.37
CA LEU A 156 -6.50 -13.02 -5.32
C LEU A 156 -7.81 -12.67 -4.60
N ASP A 157 -8.68 -13.65 -4.41
CA ASP A 157 -9.92 -13.51 -3.65
C ASP A 157 -9.67 -13.14 -2.19
N GLU A 158 -10.46 -12.16 -1.74
CA GLU A 158 -10.65 -11.84 -0.34
C GLU A 158 -11.15 -13.09 0.39
N LEU A 159 -10.55 -13.44 1.54
CA LEU A 159 -10.98 -14.61 2.31
C LEU A 159 -12.49 -14.50 2.59
N PRO A 160 -13.30 -15.54 2.30
CA PRO A 160 -14.74 -15.47 2.49
C PRO A 160 -15.08 -14.98 3.89
N THR A 161 -15.76 -13.83 3.98
CA THR A 161 -16.31 -13.32 5.23
C THR A 161 -17.11 -14.44 5.88
N TYR A 162 -16.69 -14.86 7.07
CA TYR A 162 -17.28 -16.00 7.76
C TYR A 162 -18.74 -15.68 8.09
N GLU A 163 -19.67 -16.19 7.27
CA GLU A 163 -21.09 -16.15 7.59
C GLU A 163 -21.32 -16.99 8.84
N ASP A 164 -21.50 -16.29 9.96
CA ASP A 164 -21.72 -16.92 11.25
C ASP A 164 -23.02 -17.74 11.18
N ALA A 165 -22.93 -19.06 11.38
CA ALA A 165 -23.96 -20.04 11.05
C ALA A 165 -25.14 -20.04 12.05
N ARG A 166 -25.70 -18.85 12.32
CA ARG A 166 -26.68 -18.55 13.36
C ARG A 166 -27.96 -17.85 12.84
N SER A 167 -28.18 -17.84 11.53
CA SER A 167 -29.45 -17.43 10.89
C SER A 167 -30.20 -18.62 10.27
N GLY A 168 -30.29 -19.72 11.02
CA GLY A 168 -31.06 -20.90 10.65
C GLY A 168 -32.57 -20.74 10.85
N GLN A 169 -33.23 -19.78 10.19
CA GLN A 169 -34.70 -19.73 10.16
C GLN A 169 -35.24 -19.09 8.85
N PRO A 170 -36.10 -19.81 8.09
CA PRO A 170 -36.66 -19.30 6.85
C PRO A 170 -37.90 -18.41 7.10
N SER A 171 -37.91 -17.22 6.51
CA SER A 171 -39.10 -16.37 6.39
C SER A 171 -39.54 -16.33 4.92
N SER A 172 -40.75 -16.82 4.65
CA SER A 172 -41.25 -17.09 3.30
C SER A 172 -41.38 -15.84 2.43
N SER A 173 -41.10 -16.00 1.13
CA SER A 173 -41.42 -15.00 0.11
C SER A 173 -42.94 -14.87 -0.10
N ALA A 174 -43.42 -13.62 -0.18
CA ALA A 174 -44.79 -13.27 -0.56
C ALA A 174 -44.77 -11.99 -1.41
N THR A 175 -45.73 -11.85 -2.33
CA THR A 175 -45.57 -11.00 -3.52
C THR A 175 -46.46 -9.75 -3.57
N ALA A 176 -45.84 -8.66 -4.02
CA ALA A 176 -46.34 -7.69 -5.02
C ALA A 176 -47.33 -6.55 -4.66
N ALA A 177 -47.21 -5.52 -5.50
CA ALA A 177 -48.23 -4.58 -5.99
C ALA A 177 -48.62 -3.30 -5.21
N ALA A 178 -48.16 -2.16 -5.76
CA ALA A 178 -48.90 -0.93 -6.09
C ALA A 178 -49.73 -0.17 -5.03
N GLY A 179 -49.42 1.13 -4.86
CA GLY A 179 -50.30 2.12 -4.23
C GLY A 179 -49.66 3.51 -4.05
N ALA A 180 -50.40 4.57 -4.39
CA ALA A 180 -50.02 5.98 -4.21
C ALA A 180 -51.28 6.90 -4.37
N PRO A 181 -51.26 8.19 -3.96
CA PRO A 181 -50.47 8.87 -2.91
C PRO A 181 -51.48 9.33 -1.81
N PRO A 182 -51.91 10.61 -1.53
CA PRO A 182 -51.38 11.96 -1.73
C PRO A 182 -50.93 12.68 -0.40
N PRO A 183 -51.61 13.66 0.28
CA PRO A 183 -50.85 14.78 0.89
C PRO A 183 -51.27 15.30 2.30
N PHE A 184 -50.46 16.19 2.91
CA PHE A 184 -50.78 17.63 3.15
C PHE A 184 -49.78 18.39 4.06
N THR A 185 -49.36 19.59 3.58
CA THR A 185 -48.90 20.83 4.28
C THR A 185 -48.16 20.85 5.63
N GLY A 186 -47.06 21.63 5.73
CA GLY A 186 -46.46 22.01 7.03
C GLY A 186 -45.22 22.94 7.05
N VAL A 187 -45.34 24.20 6.60
CA VAL A 187 -44.65 25.45 7.07
C VAL A 187 -43.13 25.46 7.43
N THR A 188 -42.38 26.42 6.86
CA THR A 188 -41.01 26.87 7.24
C THR A 188 -41.08 28.13 8.16
N PRO A 189 -40.00 28.69 8.78
CA PRO A 189 -38.55 28.47 8.57
C PRO A 189 -37.67 28.49 9.87
N ALA A 190 -36.36 28.77 9.71
CA ALA A 190 -35.43 29.52 10.60
C ALA A 190 -34.13 28.81 11.03
N MET A 191 -33.15 29.63 11.43
CA MET A 191 -31.74 29.30 11.66
C MET A 191 -31.45 28.79 13.08
N ALA A 192 -30.46 27.90 13.23
CA ALA A 192 -29.40 28.00 14.25
C ALA A 192 -28.25 27.03 13.95
N SER A 193 -27.07 27.34 14.48
CA SER A 193 -25.91 26.42 14.57
C SER A 193 -25.99 25.58 15.84
N GLU A 194 -25.38 24.40 15.86
CA GLU A 194 -24.44 23.96 16.90
C GLU A 194 -23.67 22.72 16.41
N LEU A 195 -22.62 22.29 17.14
CA LEU A 195 -21.91 21.02 16.91
C LEU A 195 -22.55 19.88 17.72
N PRO A 196 -22.49 18.61 17.26
CA PRO A 196 -22.81 17.46 18.10
C PRO A 196 -21.68 17.19 19.11
N GLU A 197 -21.94 17.50 20.38
CA GLU A 197 -21.08 17.15 21.52
C GLU A 197 -21.07 15.63 21.78
N ILE A 198 -19.95 15.09 22.29
CA ILE A 198 -19.78 13.64 22.49
C ILE A 198 -20.45 13.20 23.79
N THR A 199 -21.74 12.88 23.71
CA THR A 199 -22.49 12.24 24.81
C THR A 199 -22.19 10.74 24.88
N ILE A 200 -21.38 10.32 25.85
CA ILE A 200 -21.18 8.90 26.15
C ILE A 200 -22.35 8.39 27.00
N ALA A 201 -23.25 7.63 26.39
CA ALA A 201 -24.31 6.91 27.10
C ALA A 201 -23.85 5.49 27.45
N GLN A 202 -23.75 5.17 28.74
CA GLN A 202 -23.64 3.79 29.21
C GLN A 202 -25.02 3.12 29.23
N THR A 203 -25.12 1.91 28.68
CA THR A 203 -26.28 1.01 28.83
C THR A 203 -25.77 -0.43 29.02
N ASP A 204 -26.60 -1.28 29.64
CA ASP A 204 -26.13 -2.39 30.47
C ASP A 204 -25.94 -3.78 29.79
N ALA A 205 -25.23 -4.64 30.52
CA ALA A 205 -24.93 -6.08 30.38
C ALA A 205 -25.34 -6.91 29.13
N ASN A 206 -24.31 -7.53 28.51
CA ASN A 206 -24.32 -8.97 28.17
C ASN A 206 -22.85 -9.50 28.17
N PRO A 207 -22.53 -10.81 28.03
CA PRO A 207 -21.67 -11.43 29.04
C PRO A 207 -20.29 -11.91 28.55
N SER A 208 -19.35 -11.93 29.49
CA SER A 208 -18.16 -12.80 29.48
C SER A 208 -17.17 -12.67 28.31
N THR A 209 -16.75 -11.45 27.98
CA THR A 209 -15.38 -11.26 27.49
C THR A 209 -14.40 -11.50 28.65
N PRO A 210 -13.41 -12.41 28.53
CA PRO A 210 -12.40 -12.61 29.56
C PRO A 210 -11.39 -11.45 29.53
N SER A 211 -11.78 -10.31 30.10
CA SER A 211 -10.96 -9.09 30.18
C SER A 211 -9.91 -9.21 31.30
N GLY A 212 -8.89 -10.03 31.07
CA GLY A 212 -7.70 -10.11 31.91
C GLY A 212 -6.59 -10.91 31.23
N PRO A 213 -5.30 -10.65 31.57
CA PRO A 213 -4.22 -11.54 31.18
C PRO A 213 -4.45 -12.94 31.80
N PRO A 214 -3.96 -14.03 31.17
CA PRO A 214 -4.18 -15.37 31.69
C PRO A 214 -3.57 -15.54 33.10
N PRO A 215 -4.18 -16.34 33.98
CA PRO A 215 -3.66 -16.55 35.33
C PRO A 215 -2.22 -17.09 35.29
N GLY A 216 -1.31 -16.42 36.01
CA GLY A 216 0.13 -16.68 35.99
C GLY A 216 0.96 -15.78 35.06
N TYR A 217 0.33 -14.99 34.18
CA TYR A 217 1.05 -14.10 33.25
C TYR A 217 1.97 -13.08 33.95
N GLU A 218 1.50 -12.48 35.06
CA GLU A 218 2.28 -11.52 35.84
C GLU A 218 3.45 -12.17 36.61
N GLU A 219 3.33 -13.47 36.91
CA GLU A 219 4.41 -14.25 37.55
C GLU A 219 5.49 -14.58 36.52
N ALA A 220 5.12 -15.16 35.37
CA ALA A 220 6.03 -15.43 34.27
C ALA A 220 6.73 -14.16 33.72
N GLN A 221 6.04 -13.01 33.72
CA GLN A 221 6.64 -11.72 33.36
C GLN A 221 7.68 -11.26 34.41
N ARG A 222 7.44 -11.52 35.70
CA ARG A 222 8.40 -11.19 36.77
C ARG A 222 9.60 -12.14 36.78
N GLU A 223 9.41 -13.43 36.50
CA GLU A 223 10.51 -14.39 36.31
C GLU A 223 11.40 -13.98 35.12
N SER A 224 10.79 -13.65 33.97
CA SER A 224 11.51 -13.19 32.77
C SER A 224 12.37 -11.94 33.03
N VAL A 225 11.87 -11.00 33.84
CA VAL A 225 12.60 -9.78 34.23
C VAL A 225 13.71 -10.08 35.25
N ALA A 226 13.52 -11.08 36.12
CA ALA A 226 14.54 -11.51 37.07
C ALA A 226 15.73 -12.20 36.37
N GLU A 227 15.46 -13.15 35.46
CA GLU A 227 16.51 -13.85 34.70
C GLU A 227 17.38 -12.89 33.87
N GLU A 228 16.78 -11.92 33.19
CA GLU A 228 17.55 -10.93 32.42
C GLU A 228 18.39 -10.01 33.34
N LEU A 229 17.86 -9.65 34.51
CA LEU A 229 18.60 -8.85 35.49
C LEU A 229 19.79 -9.62 36.07
N GLU A 230 19.62 -10.89 36.45
CA GLU A 230 20.72 -11.74 36.93
C GLU A 230 21.76 -11.97 35.83
N ARG A 231 21.33 -12.19 34.58
CA ARG A 231 22.24 -12.29 33.42
C ARG A 231 23.04 -11.00 33.21
N GLN A 232 22.40 -9.84 33.32
CA GLN A 232 23.07 -8.54 33.17
C GLN A 232 24.04 -8.27 34.33
N ILE A 233 23.69 -8.62 35.57
CA ILE A 233 24.60 -8.55 36.72
C ILE A 233 25.80 -9.47 36.51
N GLY A 234 25.59 -10.69 35.99
CA GLY A 234 26.67 -11.63 35.66
C GLY A 234 27.66 -11.08 34.63
N GLN A 235 27.17 -10.43 33.57
CA GLN A 235 28.02 -9.77 32.56
C GLN A 235 28.84 -8.60 33.16
N ILE A 236 28.23 -7.81 34.04
CA ILE A 236 28.89 -6.66 34.69
C ILE A 236 29.92 -7.14 35.75
N ALA A 237 29.67 -8.26 36.42
CA ALA A 237 30.62 -8.87 37.35
C ALA A 237 31.82 -9.49 36.61
N GLY A 238 31.57 -10.18 35.48
CA GLY A 238 32.62 -10.81 34.67
C GLY A 238 33.59 -9.81 34.01
N THR A 239 33.15 -8.59 33.74
CA THR A 239 33.96 -7.52 33.11
C THR A 239 34.83 -6.72 34.09
N ARG A 240 35.05 -7.22 35.31
CA ARG A 240 35.88 -6.56 36.34
C ARG A 240 37.04 -7.40 36.88
N ILE A 241 37.39 -8.53 36.23
CA ILE A 241 38.55 -9.35 36.58
C ILE A 241 39.37 -9.72 35.32
N GLU A 242 39.77 -8.70 34.57
CA GLU A 242 40.98 -8.66 33.72
C GLU A 242 41.68 -7.30 33.90
#